data_AF-A0A349XW47-F1
#
_entry.id   AF-A0A349XW47-F1
#
_cell.length_a   1.000
_cell.length_b   1.000
_cell.length_c   1.000
_cell.angle_alpha   90.00
_cell.angle_beta   90.00
_cell.angle_gamma   90.00
#
_symmetry.space_group_name_H-M   'P 1'
#
loop_
_entity.id
_entity.type
_entity.pdbx_description
1 polymer ?
#
loop_
_entity_poly.entity_id
_entity_poly.type
_entity_poly.pdbx_seq_one_letter_code
_entity_poly.pdbx_strand_id
1 'polypeptide(L)'
;MIDILAPKPLDKAIGARRETLQHLNCLTRQIAARAGRQAITVQARSRARRRSGLRLYHQELADRLAFDRWGELDTLASRLAVQEQIIDALEHCGDAPVSPLAG
;
A
#
# COMPACT_ATOMS: atom_id res chain seq x y z
N MET A 1 -16.66 11.23 48.63
CA MET A 1 -16.65 11.74 47.25
C MET A 1 -16.01 10.67 46.40
N ILE A 2 -16.74 10.14 45.42
CA ILE A 2 -16.27 9.04 44.58
C ILE A 2 -15.28 9.67 43.61
N ASP A 3 -13.99 9.39 43.79
CA ASP A 3 -12.99 9.76 42.81
C ASP A 3 -13.33 9.03 41.51
N ILE A 4 -13.96 9.77 40.61
CA ILE A 4 -14.17 9.37 39.22
C ILE A 4 -12.75 9.24 38.68
N LEU A 5 -12.22 8.01 38.76
CA LEU A 5 -10.90 7.63 38.31
C LEU A 5 -10.88 7.80 36.79
N ALA A 6 -10.69 9.05 36.36
CA ALA A 6 -10.43 9.37 34.97
C ALA A 6 -9.28 8.44 34.56
N PRO A 7 -9.48 7.55 33.56
CA PRO A 7 -8.47 6.56 33.24
C PRO A 7 -7.20 7.33 32.93
N LYS A 8 -6.10 6.90 33.57
CA LYS A 8 -4.80 7.53 33.38
C LYS A 8 -4.58 7.65 31.87
N PRO A 9 -4.00 8.75 31.37
CA PRO A 9 -3.85 8.98 29.93
C PRO A 9 -3.25 7.77 29.18
N LEU A 10 -2.43 6.96 29.88
CA LEU A 10 -1.90 5.69 29.41
C LEU A 10 -2.98 4.63 29.11
N ASP A 11 -3.96 4.42 29.99
CA ASP A 11 -5.02 3.42 29.81
C ASP A 11 -5.93 3.78 28.64
N LYS A 12 -6.22 5.09 28.47
CA LYS A 12 -6.95 5.61 27.30
C LYS A 12 -6.18 5.34 25.99
N ALA A 13 -4.87 5.59 25.99
CA ALA A 13 -4.02 5.33 24.83
C ALA A 13 -3.94 3.83 24.48
N ILE A 14 -3.86 2.96 25.49
CA ILE A 14 -3.89 1.50 25.29
C ILE A 14 -5.23 1.04 24.73
N GLY A 15 -6.35 1.58 25.23
CA GLY A 15 -7.69 1.32 24.71
C GLY A 15 -7.81 1.71 23.24
N ALA A 16 -7.47 2.95 22.90
CA ALA A 16 -7.51 3.46 21.52
C ALA A 16 -6.63 2.63 20.56
N ARG A 17 -5.45 2.18 21.02
CA ARG A 17 -4.59 1.27 20.25
C ARG A 17 -5.25 -0.08 19.98
N ARG A 18 -5.92 -0.67 20.98
CA ARG A 18 -6.63 -1.95 20.81
C ARG A 18 -7.79 -1.82 19.83
N GLU A 19 -8.58 -0.76 19.93
CA GLU A 19 -9.69 -0.48 19.02
C GLU A 19 -9.20 -0.31 17.58
N THR A 20 -8.11 0.44 17.39
CA THR A 20 -7.49 0.62 16.06
C THR A 20 -7.02 -0.71 15.48
N LEU A 21 -6.36 -1.57 16.26
CA LEU A 21 -5.93 -2.89 15.82
C LEU A 21 -7.10 -3.81 15.49
N GLN A 22 -8.20 -3.75 16.25
CA GLN A 22 -9.42 -4.51 15.95
C GLN A 22 -10.04 -4.04 14.63
N HIS A 23 -10.07 -2.73 14.40
CA HIS A 23 -10.58 -2.17 13.15
C HIS A 23 -9.73 -2.60 11.94
N LEU A 24 -8.40 -2.55 12.05
CA LEU A 24 -7.49 -3.03 11.01
C LEU A 24 -7.65 -4.53 10.73
N ASN A 25 -7.83 -5.35 11.77
CA ASN A 25 -8.11 -6.77 11.61
C ASN A 25 -9.45 -7.01 10.90
N CYS A 26 -10.48 -6.23 11.20
CA CYS A 26 -11.76 -6.29 10.51
C CYS A 26 -11.62 -5.95 9.02
N LEU A 27 -10.95 -4.84 8.70
CA LEU A 27 -10.69 -4.43 7.31
C LEU A 27 -9.89 -5.48 6.54
N THR A 28 -8.84 -6.03 7.15
CA THR A 28 -8.05 -7.11 6.55
C THR A 28 -8.91 -8.33 6.21
N ARG A 29 -9.80 -8.74 7.13
CA ARG A 29 -10.74 -9.84 6.88
C ARG A 29 -11.75 -9.51 5.77
N GLN A 30 -12.25 -8.28 5.72
CA GLN A 30 -13.18 -7.84 4.67
C GLN A 30 -12.51 -7.83 3.29
N ILE A 31 -11.28 -7.34 3.20
CA ILE A 31 -10.48 -7.34 1.97
C ILE A 31 -10.24 -8.77 1.51
N ALA A 32 -9.79 -9.65 2.41
CA ALA A 32 -9.55 -11.06 2.07
C ALA A 32 -10.84 -11.75 1.59
N ALA A 33 -11.97 -11.54 2.29
CA ALA A 33 -13.26 -12.09 1.89
C ALA A 33 -13.73 -11.55 0.53
N ARG A 34 -13.53 -10.26 0.26
CA ARG A 34 -13.86 -9.63 -1.02
C ARG A 34 -12.97 -10.17 -2.15
N ALA A 35 -11.67 -10.28 -1.93
CA ALA A 35 -10.73 -10.86 -2.88
C ALA A 35 -11.08 -12.32 -3.19
N GLY A 36 -11.43 -13.12 -2.18
CA GLY A 36 -11.92 -14.49 -2.36
C GLY A 36 -13.19 -14.55 -3.23
N ARG A 37 -14.17 -13.68 -2.98
CA ARG A 37 -15.38 -13.60 -3.83
C ARG A 37 -15.06 -13.16 -5.25
N GLN A 38 -14.16 -12.20 -5.44
CA GLN A 38 -13.72 -11.77 -6.77
C GLN A 38 -12.98 -12.89 -7.52
N ALA A 39 -12.15 -13.68 -6.84
CA ALA A 39 -11.49 -14.84 -7.45
C ALA A 39 -12.51 -15.89 -7.92
N ILE A 40 -13.54 -16.17 -7.11
CA ILE A 40 -14.62 -17.09 -7.48
C ILE A 40 -15.41 -16.58 -8.68
N THR A 41 -15.74 -15.29 -8.75
CA THR A 41 -16.47 -14.72 -9.90
C THR A 41 -15.62 -14.70 -11.16
N VAL A 42 -14.32 -14.38 -11.06
CA VAL A 42 -13.38 -14.49 -12.19
C VAL A 42 -13.28 -15.94 -12.67
N GLN A 43 -13.17 -16.91 -11.76
CA GLN A 43 -13.13 -18.32 -12.13
C GLN A 43 -14.43 -18.78 -12.78
N ALA A 44 -15.60 -18.39 -12.25
CA ALA A 44 -16.90 -18.68 -12.82
C ALA A 44 -17.08 -18.05 -14.22
N ARG A 45 -16.68 -16.78 -14.38
CA ARG A 45 -16.70 -16.08 -15.68
C ARG A 45 -15.76 -16.73 -16.68
N SER A 46 -14.58 -17.19 -16.24
CA SER A 46 -13.64 -17.92 -17.09
C SER A 46 -14.22 -19.25 -17.58
N ARG A 47 -14.95 -19.98 -16.72
CA ARG A 47 -15.63 -21.24 -17.07
C ARG A 47 -16.79 -20.99 -18.04
N ALA A 48 -17.60 -19.96 -17.82
CA ALA A 48 -18.68 -19.58 -18.74
C ALA A 48 -18.13 -19.20 -20.13
N ARG A 49 -16.99 -18.50 -20.16
CA ARG A 49 -16.30 -18.08 -21.39
C ARG A 49 -15.54 -19.21 -22.10
N ARG A 50 -15.34 -20.39 -21.49
CA ARG A 50 -14.82 -21.57 -22.23
C ARG A 50 -15.85 -22.19 -23.17
N ARG A 51 -17.12 -21.76 -23.13
CA ARG A 51 -18.18 -22.24 -24.03
C ARG A 51 -18.43 -21.34 -25.25
N SER A 52 -17.82 -20.16 -25.35
CA SER A 52 -17.88 -19.31 -26.54
C SER A 52 -16.52 -18.64 -26.78
N GLY A 53 -16.02 -18.68 -28.01
CA GLY A 53 -14.63 -18.37 -28.41
C GLY A 53 -14.06 -17.03 -27.95
N LEU A 54 -13.50 -16.99 -26.74
CA LEU A 54 -13.13 -15.77 -26.04
C LEU A 54 -11.69 -15.80 -25.47
N ARG A 55 -10.77 -16.45 -26.18
CA ARG A 55 -9.33 -16.34 -25.87
C ARG A 55 -8.71 -15.07 -26.44
N LEU A 56 -9.10 -14.67 -27.66
CA LEU A 56 -8.50 -13.53 -28.35
C LEU A 56 -8.85 -12.19 -27.68
N TYR A 57 -10.13 -11.94 -27.39
CA TYR A 57 -10.57 -10.70 -26.73
C TYR A 57 -9.96 -10.48 -25.34
N HIS A 58 -9.72 -11.55 -24.58
CA HIS A 58 -9.10 -11.45 -23.25
C HIS A 58 -7.60 -11.18 -23.30
N GLN A 59 -6.92 -11.72 -24.32
CA GLN A 59 -5.49 -11.49 -24.49
C GLN A 59 -5.23 -10.04 -24.93
N GLU A 60 -6.02 -9.53 -25.89
CA GLU A 60 -5.94 -8.13 -26.33
C GLU A 60 -6.25 -7.13 -25.20
N LEU A 61 -7.19 -7.46 -24.32
CA LEU A 61 -7.49 -6.65 -23.14
C LEU A 61 -6.39 -6.72 -22.08
N ALA A 62 -5.78 -7.89 -21.89
CA ALA A 62 -4.65 -8.07 -20.98
C ALA A 62 -3.41 -7.32 -21.47
N ASP A 63 -3.14 -7.35 -22.78
CA ASP A 63 -2.01 -6.65 -23.39
C ASP A 63 -2.18 -5.13 -23.31
N ARG A 64 -3.40 -4.61 -23.52
CA ARG A 64 -3.71 -3.17 -23.29
C ARG A 64 -3.53 -2.75 -21.83
N LEU A 65 -4.07 -3.54 -20.89
CA LEU A 65 -3.93 -3.24 -19.46
C LEU A 65 -2.47 -3.33 -18.98
N ALA A 66 -1.69 -4.26 -19.54
CA ALA A 66 -0.27 -4.34 -19.28
C ALA A 66 0.45 -3.09 -19.80
N PHE A 67 0.18 -2.68 -21.04
CA PHE A 67 0.78 -1.48 -21.64
C PHE A 67 0.51 -0.21 -20.82
N ASP A 68 -0.75 0.03 -20.43
CA ASP A 68 -1.13 1.19 -19.63
C ASP A 68 -0.45 1.18 -18.25
N ARG A 69 -0.35 0.00 -17.61
CA ARG A 69 0.32 -0.15 -16.31
C ARG A 69 1.83 -0.03 -16.38
N TRP A 70 2.46 -0.39 -17.49
CA TRP A 70 3.90 -0.25 -17.68
C TRP A 70 4.32 1.22 -17.71
N GLY A 71 3.57 2.10 -18.38
CA GLY A 71 3.85 3.54 -18.38
C GLY A 71 3.69 4.18 -16.99
N GLU A 72 2.67 3.75 -16.23
CA GLU A 72 2.50 4.18 -14.84
C GLU A 72 3.66 3.72 -13.94
N LEU A 73 4.11 2.47 -14.10
CA LEU A 73 5.23 1.92 -13.35
C LEU A 73 6.55 2.63 -13.70
N ASP A 74 6.79 2.94 -14.96
CA ASP A 74 8.00 3.62 -15.41
C ASP A 74 8.05 5.06 -14.88
N THR A 75 6.89 5.72 -14.82
CA THR A 75 6.74 7.06 -14.21
C THR A 75 7.02 7.02 -12.70
N LEU A 76 6.52 5.99 -12.00
CA LEU A 76 6.78 5.81 -10.58
C LEU A 76 8.24 5.44 -10.30
N ALA A 77 8.86 4.59 -11.12
CA ALA A 77 10.27 4.23 -11.02
C ALA A 77 11.17 5.45 -11.25
N SER A 78 10.87 6.27 -12.26
CA SER A 78 11.58 7.52 -12.52
C SER A 78 11.48 8.50 -11.36
N ARG A 79 10.28 8.63 -10.77
CA ARG A 79 10.07 9.45 -9.56
C ARG A 79 10.85 8.92 -8.36
N LEU A 80 10.87 7.61 -8.17
CA LEU A 80 11.60 6.97 -7.08
C LEU A 80 13.11 7.20 -7.22
N ALA A 81 13.66 7.01 -8.42
CA ALA A 81 15.08 7.27 -8.68
C ALA A 81 15.48 8.73 -8.42
N VAL A 82 14.63 9.69 -8.77
CA VAL A 82 14.85 11.11 -8.45
C VAL A 82 14.80 11.34 -6.93
N GLN A 83 13.90 10.68 -6.21
CA GLN A 83 13.83 10.79 -4.75
C GLN A 83 15.07 10.21 -4.07
N GLU A 84 15.56 9.05 -4.52
CA GLU A 84 16.79 8.43 -4.03
C GLU A 84 18.00 9.33 -4.25
N GLN A 85 18.14 9.94 -5.43
CA GLN A 85 19.21 10.91 -5.71
C GLN A 85 19.17 12.14 -4.80
N ILE A 86 17.96 12.63 -4.48
CA ILE A 86 17.80 13.77 -3.55
C ILE A 86 18.19 13.36 -2.13
N ILE A 87 17.82 12.15 -1.69
CA ILE A 87 18.19 11.62 -0.38
C ILE A 87 19.71 11.47 -0.28
N ASP A 88 20.35 10.82 -1.25
CA ASP A 88 21.80 10.64 -1.30
C ASP A 88 22.53 11.99 -1.25
N ALA A 89 22.05 12.99 -2.00
CA ALA A 89 22.63 14.34 -2.01
C ALA A 89 22.49 15.06 -0.65
N LEU A 90 21.37 14.85 0.05
CA LEU A 90 21.14 15.42 1.38
C LEU A 90 21.98 14.73 2.45
N GLU A 91 22.14 13.41 2.38
CA GLU A 91 23.03 12.65 3.27
C GLU A 91 24.49 13.10 3.09
N HIS A 92 24.96 13.22 1.85
CA HIS A 92 26.31 13.74 1.56
C HIS A 92 26.52 15.20 1.99
N CYS A 93 25.45 16.02 2.01
CA CYS A 93 25.53 17.40 2.49
C CYS A 93 25.48 17.48 4.03
N GLY A 94 24.86 16.51 4.70
CA GLY A 94 24.85 16.37 6.16
C GLY A 94 26.15 15.80 6.73
N ASP A 95 26.88 15.02 5.93
CA ASP A 95 28.19 14.46 6.27
C ASP A 95 29.38 15.39 5.98
N ALA A 96 29.14 16.62 5.52
CA ALA A 96 30.20 17.63 5.44
C ALA A 96 30.75 17.87 6.85
N PRO A 97 32.03 17.55 7.14
CA PRO A 97 32.58 17.81 8.45
C PRO A 97 32.57 19.32 8.64
N VAL A 98 31.86 19.78 9.67
CA VAL A 98 32.02 21.13 10.19
C VAL A 98 33.48 21.25 10.60
N SER A 99 34.30 21.75 9.67
CA SER A 99 35.69 22.08 9.92
C SER A 99 35.68 23.12 11.04
N PRO A 100 36.32 22.87 12.20
CA PRO A 100 36.41 23.89 13.22
C PRO A 100 37.27 25.00 12.63
N LEU A 101 36.63 26.14 12.36
CA LEU A 101 37.29 27.38 12.01
C LEU A 101 38.34 27.66 13.08
N ALA A 102 39.59 27.77 12.65
CA ALA A 102 40.69 28.27 13.46
C ALA A 102 40.40 29.71 13.92
N GLY A 103 40.77 30.02 15.16
CA GLY A 103 40.70 31.36 15.75
C GLY A 103 40.86 31.34 17.25
#